data_AF-A0A8J7AI11-F1
#
_entry.id   AF-A0A8J7AI11-F1
#
_cell.length_a   1.000
_cell.length_b   1.000
_cell.length_c   1.000
_cell.angle_alpha   90.00
_cell.angle_beta   90.00
_cell.angle_gamma   90.00
#
_symmetry.space_group_name_H-M   'P 1'
#
loop_
_entity.id
_entity.type
_entity.pdbx_description
1 polymer ?
#
loop_
_entity_poly.entity_id
_entity_poly.type
_entity_poly.pdbx_seq_one_letter_code
_entity_poly.pdbx_strand_id
1 'polypeptide(L)'
;MKIESEKIEPKKSEKVQKYRSDRIRDHLANERTYLAWMRSGIALMGFGVLIVRLRIIRPPLAPQPPGNGWKLGLAFSLVGVLTVLLSTQHYFAVRRDIDEDTYQPPDRWIILASLAVALLGIGVIYYVFTVPLDYLQTFMLE
;
A
#
# COMPACT_ATOMS: atom_id res chain seq x y z
N MET A 1 -41.87 38.09 -39.07
CA MET A 1 -41.51 36.70 -38.71
C MET A 1 -40.35 36.77 -37.74
N LYS A 2 -40.66 36.92 -36.45
CA LYS A 2 -39.69 37.29 -35.40
C LYS A 2 -38.99 36.02 -34.94
N ILE A 3 -37.67 36.09 -34.95
CA ILE A 3 -36.75 35.04 -34.56
C ILE A 3 -36.98 34.74 -33.08
N GLU A 4 -37.65 33.63 -32.81
CA GLU A 4 -37.77 33.03 -31.48
C GLU A 4 -37.18 31.62 -31.60
N SER A 5 -35.86 31.53 -31.81
CA SER A 5 -35.13 30.29 -31.52
C SER A 5 -34.51 30.46 -30.14
N GLU A 6 -35.36 30.21 -29.16
CA GLU A 6 -35.07 29.79 -27.79
C GLU A 6 -33.59 29.68 -27.42
N LYS A 7 -33.20 30.58 -26.52
CA LYS A 7 -31.95 30.62 -25.76
C LYS A 7 -31.92 29.49 -24.70
N ILE A 8 -32.01 28.24 -25.14
CA ILE A 8 -32.02 27.03 -24.30
C ILE A 8 -30.91 26.12 -24.85
N GLU A 9 -29.69 26.09 -24.30
CA GLU A 9 -29.24 24.99 -23.43
C GLU A 9 -27.82 25.21 -22.80
N PRO A 10 -27.25 26.42 -22.60
CA PRO A 10 -25.86 26.52 -22.11
C PRO A 10 -25.69 25.93 -20.69
N LYS A 11 -26.68 26.10 -19.82
CA LYS A 11 -26.61 25.72 -18.40
C LYS A 11 -26.72 24.20 -18.14
N LYS A 12 -27.32 23.45 -19.07
CA LYS A 12 -27.50 21.99 -18.95
C LYS A 12 -26.27 21.25 -19.48
N SER A 13 -25.73 21.70 -20.60
CA SER A 13 -24.47 21.22 -21.18
C SER A 13 -23.31 21.36 -20.18
N GLU A 14 -23.19 22.54 -19.55
CA GLU A 14 -22.13 22.83 -18.57
C GLU A 14 -22.18 21.90 -17.33
N LYS A 15 -23.39 21.64 -16.80
CA LYS A 15 -23.56 20.75 -15.64
C LYS A 15 -23.18 19.29 -15.96
N VAL A 16 -23.60 18.78 -17.12
CA VAL A 16 -23.27 17.42 -17.56
C VAL A 16 -21.76 17.27 -17.79
N GLN A 17 -21.12 18.29 -18.35
CA GLN A 17 -19.68 18.28 -18.60
C GLN A 17 -18.87 18.35 -17.31
N LYS A 18 -19.31 19.18 -16.34
CA LYS A 18 -18.72 19.24 -15.00
C LYS A 18 -18.80 17.89 -14.29
N TYR A 19 -19.98 17.25 -14.27
CA TYR A 19 -20.17 15.95 -13.64
C TYR A 19 -19.27 14.86 -14.25
N ARG A 20 -19.14 14.82 -15.58
CA ARG A 20 -18.23 13.89 -16.26
C ARG A 20 -16.77 14.15 -15.90
N SER A 21 -16.36 15.42 -15.83
CA SER A 21 -15.01 15.80 -15.43
C SER A 21 -14.69 15.39 -13.99
N ASP A 22 -15.64 15.58 -13.07
CA ASP A 22 -15.47 15.21 -11.66
C ASP A 22 -15.31 13.70 -11.51
N ARG A 23 -16.17 12.91 -12.17
CA ARG A 23 -16.06 11.43 -12.20
C ARG A 23 -14.72 10.95 -12.75
N ILE A 24 -14.23 11.53 -13.85
CA ILE A 24 -12.90 11.21 -14.41
C ILE A 24 -11.81 11.51 -13.36
N ARG A 25 -11.91 12.65 -12.67
CA ARG A 25 -10.95 13.04 -11.63
C ARG A 25 -10.93 12.05 -10.47
N ASP A 26 -12.08 11.51 -10.09
CA ASP A 26 -12.21 10.56 -8.99
C ASP A 26 -11.62 9.19 -9.36
N HIS A 27 -11.86 8.69 -10.58
CA HIS A 27 -11.20 7.47 -11.06
C HIS A 27 -9.67 7.63 -11.10
N LEU A 28 -9.18 8.76 -11.61
CA LEU A 28 -7.73 9.04 -11.64
C LEU A 28 -7.14 9.14 -10.22
N ALA A 29 -7.88 9.67 -9.26
CA ALA A 29 -7.46 9.71 -7.86
C ALA A 29 -7.37 8.31 -7.25
N ASN A 30 -8.34 7.43 -7.53
CA ASN A 30 -8.33 6.04 -7.09
C ASN A 30 -7.13 5.27 -7.71
N GLU A 31 -6.90 5.44 -9.02
CA GLU A 31 -5.74 4.83 -9.70
C GLU A 31 -4.41 5.27 -9.09
N ARG A 32 -4.23 6.57 -8.81
CA ARG A 32 -3.02 7.08 -8.15
C ARG A 32 -2.81 6.46 -6.77
N THR A 33 -3.88 6.33 -6.01
CA THR A 33 -3.83 5.71 -4.68
C THR A 33 -3.44 4.25 -4.79
N TYR A 34 -4.09 3.49 -5.66
CA TYR A 34 -3.76 2.10 -5.96
C TYR A 34 -2.29 1.91 -6.36
N LEU A 35 -1.77 2.74 -7.26
CA LEU A 35 -0.36 2.68 -7.68
C LEU A 35 0.62 3.04 -6.56
N ALA A 36 0.27 3.96 -5.66
CA ALA A 36 1.07 4.27 -4.49
C ALA A 36 1.17 3.06 -3.54
N TRP A 37 0.04 2.39 -3.29
CA TRP A 37 0.01 1.16 -2.49
C TRP A 37 0.79 0.02 -3.17
N MET A 38 0.68 -0.15 -4.49
CA MET A 38 1.47 -1.13 -5.25
C MET A 38 2.97 -0.90 -5.06
N ARG A 39 3.42 0.36 -5.15
CA ARG A 39 4.83 0.72 -4.92
C ARG A 39 5.29 0.33 -3.52
N SER A 40 4.49 0.63 -2.50
CA SER A 40 4.83 0.26 -1.11
C SER A 40 4.88 -1.26 -0.91
N GLY A 41 3.93 -2.01 -1.47
CA GLY A 41 3.89 -3.47 -1.39
C GLY A 41 5.10 -4.13 -2.06
N ILE A 42 5.49 -3.68 -3.25
CA ILE A 42 6.68 -4.17 -3.96
C ILE A 42 7.95 -3.84 -3.18
N ALA A 43 8.06 -2.62 -2.63
CA ALA A 43 9.20 -2.23 -1.79
C ALA A 43 9.34 -3.13 -0.55
N LEU A 44 8.22 -3.45 0.12
CA LEU A 44 8.20 -4.35 1.27
C LEU A 44 8.64 -5.78 0.90
N MET A 45 8.18 -6.30 -0.25
CA MET A 45 8.62 -7.60 -0.75
C MET A 45 10.13 -7.61 -1.05
N GLY A 46 10.62 -6.59 -1.75
CA GLY A 46 12.04 -6.45 -2.06
C GLY A 46 12.90 -6.35 -0.81
N PHE A 47 12.45 -5.60 0.19
CA PHE A 47 13.11 -5.50 1.49
C PHE A 47 13.12 -6.84 2.24
N GLY A 48 12.02 -7.59 2.20
CA GLY A 48 11.95 -8.93 2.76
C GLY A 48 12.98 -9.89 2.14
N VAL A 49 13.06 -9.91 0.80
CA VAL A 49 14.07 -10.69 0.07
C VAL A 49 15.49 -10.24 0.42
N LEU A 50 15.73 -8.94 0.50
CA LEU A 50 17.02 -8.39 0.88
C LEU A 50 17.45 -8.92 2.26
N ILE A 51 16.58 -8.85 3.27
CA ILE A 51 16.87 -9.39 4.62
C ILE A 51 17.30 -10.86 4.57
N VAL A 52 16.59 -11.70 3.81
CA VAL A 52 16.94 -13.13 3.70
C VAL A 52 18.31 -13.32 3.02
N ARG A 53 18.62 -12.48 2.01
CA ARG A 53 19.84 -12.60 1.21
C ARG A 53 21.08 -11.98 1.87
N LEU A 54 20.94 -11.10 2.86
CA LEU A 54 22.09 -10.45 3.53
C LEU A 54 23.12 -11.45 4.07
N ARG A 55 22.68 -12.62 4.59
CA ARG A 55 23.60 -13.66 5.09
C ARG A 55 24.45 -14.33 4.01
N ILE A 56 23.96 -14.37 2.77
CA ILE A 56 24.69 -14.92 1.63
C ILE A 56 25.76 -13.92 1.17
N ILE A 57 25.44 -12.63 1.21
CA ILE A 57 26.36 -11.54 0.82
C ILE A 57 27.46 -11.35 1.86
N ARG A 58 27.17 -11.61 3.14
CA ARG A 58 28.13 -11.53 4.25
C ARG A 58 28.09 -12.83 5.07
N PRO A 59 28.83 -13.87 4.64
CA PRO A 59 28.94 -15.10 5.41
C PRO A 59 29.59 -14.80 6.79
N PRO A 60 29.06 -15.35 7.89
CA PRO A 60 29.70 -15.21 9.19
C PRO A 60 31.07 -15.93 9.18
N LEU A 61 32.07 -15.34 9.83
CA LEU A 61 33.43 -15.88 9.91
C LEU A 61 33.51 -17.23 10.64
N ALA A 62 32.50 -17.55 11.46
CA ALA A 62 32.36 -18.81 12.18
C ALA A 62 31.02 -19.51 11.87
N PRO A 63 30.93 -20.86 11.99
CA PRO A 63 29.69 -21.60 11.80
C PRO A 63 28.68 -21.22 12.90
N GLN A 64 27.85 -20.21 12.65
CA GLN A 64 26.76 -19.84 13.55
C GLN A 64 25.48 -20.57 13.13
N PRO A 65 24.62 -20.94 14.10
CA PRO A 65 23.30 -21.50 13.80
C PRO A 65 22.54 -20.58 12.82
N PRO A 66 21.64 -21.14 11.98
CA PRO A 66 20.89 -20.35 11.02
C PRO A 66 20.13 -19.21 11.73
N GLY A 67 20.57 -17.98 11.49
CA GLY A 67 19.97 -16.80 12.11
C GLY A 67 18.50 -16.65 11.72
N ASN A 68 17.68 -16.15 12.64
CA ASN A 68 16.23 -16.02 12.46
C ASN A 68 15.82 -14.94 11.42
N GLY A 69 16.77 -14.30 10.73
CA GLY A 69 16.51 -13.23 9.76
C GLY A 69 15.61 -13.64 8.60
N TRP A 70 15.60 -14.93 8.24
CA TRP A 70 14.67 -15.44 7.22
C TRP A 70 13.20 -15.31 7.63
N LYS A 71 12.88 -15.43 8.93
CA LYS A 71 11.52 -15.25 9.47
C LYS A 71 11.08 -13.80 9.30
N LEU A 72 11.97 -12.86 9.59
CA LEU A 72 11.72 -11.44 9.41
C LEU A 72 11.54 -11.10 7.92
N GLY A 73 12.42 -11.57 7.05
CA GLY A 73 12.31 -11.36 5.60
C GLY A 73 11.04 -11.97 5.00
N LEU A 74 10.61 -13.13 5.50
CA LEU A 74 9.33 -13.73 5.14
C LEU A 74 8.14 -12.87 5.60
N ALA A 75 8.18 -12.34 6.84
CA ALA A 75 7.12 -11.49 7.37
C ALA A 75 6.95 -10.20 6.53
N PHE A 76 8.05 -9.53 6.18
CA PHE A 76 8.02 -8.36 5.28
C PHE A 76 7.45 -8.69 3.90
N SER A 77 7.86 -9.82 3.32
CA SER A 77 7.33 -10.29 2.03
C SER A 77 5.83 -10.56 2.10
N LEU A 78 5.36 -11.22 3.17
CA LEU A 78 3.96 -11.55 3.36
C LEU A 78 3.09 -10.30 3.50
N VAL A 79 3.55 -9.31 4.27
CA VAL A 79 2.82 -8.04 4.41
C VAL A 79 2.84 -7.23 3.11
N GLY A 80 3.93 -7.29 2.34
CA GLY A 80 3.95 -6.73 0.99
C GLY A 80 2.88 -7.34 0.08
N VAL A 81 2.72 -8.67 0.11
CA VAL A 81 1.66 -9.37 -0.63
C VAL A 81 0.27 -8.96 -0.15
N LEU A 82 0.07 -8.93 1.17
CA LEU A 82 -1.21 -8.51 1.76
C LEU A 82 -1.56 -7.07 1.38
N THR A 83 -0.58 -6.17 1.37
CA THR A 83 -0.77 -4.77 0.96
C THR A 83 -1.25 -4.67 -0.49
N VAL A 84 -0.66 -5.45 -1.40
CA VAL A 84 -1.10 -5.52 -2.81
C VAL A 84 -2.53 -6.04 -2.93
N LEU A 85 -2.87 -7.12 -2.21
CA LEU A 85 -4.20 -7.70 -2.23
C LEU A 85 -5.26 -6.74 -1.70
N LEU A 86 -5.03 -6.15 -0.52
CA LEU A 86 -5.93 -5.16 0.10
C LEU A 86 -6.12 -3.94 -0.81
N SER A 87 -5.03 -3.43 -1.40
CA SER A 87 -5.08 -2.31 -2.36
C SER A 87 -5.94 -2.64 -3.58
N THR A 88 -5.78 -3.85 -4.14
CA THR A 88 -6.55 -4.30 -5.29
C THR A 88 -8.04 -4.40 -4.96
N GLN A 89 -8.38 -5.01 -3.82
CA GLN A 89 -9.77 -5.12 -3.37
C GLN A 89 -10.39 -3.74 -3.12
N HIS A 90 -9.66 -2.84 -2.45
CA HIS A 90 -10.08 -1.46 -2.22
C HIS A 90 -10.32 -0.71 -3.55
N TYR A 91 -9.42 -0.86 -4.53
CA TYR A 91 -9.56 -0.25 -5.85
C TYR A 91 -10.87 -0.66 -6.53
N PHE A 92 -11.19 -1.97 -6.54
CA PHE A 92 -12.42 -2.47 -7.15
C PHE A 92 -13.68 -2.03 -6.40
N ALA A 93 -13.65 -1.98 -5.06
CA ALA A 93 -14.76 -1.47 -4.26
C ALA A 93 -15.04 0.00 -4.58
N VAL A 94 -14.03 0.87 -4.50
CA VAL A 94 -14.15 2.30 -4.79
C VAL A 94 -14.57 2.56 -6.23
N ARG A 95 -14.02 1.78 -7.19
CA ARG A 95 -14.41 1.91 -8.59
C ARG A 95 -15.90 1.62 -8.80
N ARG A 96 -16.42 0.56 -8.17
CA ARG A 96 -17.83 0.21 -8.24
C ARG A 96 -18.71 1.29 -7.61
N ASP A 97 -18.30 1.82 -6.47
CA ASP A 97 -19.05 2.86 -5.75
C ASP A 97 -19.14 4.17 -6.56
N ILE A 98 -18.07 4.54 -7.29
CA ILE A 98 -18.07 5.69 -8.22
C ILE A 98 -18.98 5.41 -9.42
N ASP A 99 -18.94 4.19 -9.97
CA ASP A 99 -19.78 3.81 -11.11
C ASP A 99 -21.28 3.88 -10.76
N GLU A 100 -21.66 3.41 -9.56
CA GLU A 100 -23.02 3.39 -9.02
C GLU A 100 -23.45 4.70 -8.34
N ASP A 101 -22.62 5.76 -8.36
CA ASP A 101 -22.87 7.08 -7.74
C ASP A 101 -23.24 7.02 -6.23
N THR A 102 -22.88 5.92 -5.56
CA THR A 102 -23.25 5.59 -4.18
C THR A 102 -22.03 5.61 -3.26
N TYR A 103 -21.03 6.45 -3.59
CA TYR A 103 -19.80 6.53 -2.80
C TYR A 103 -20.08 6.92 -1.34
N GLN A 104 -19.96 5.93 -0.45
CA GLN A 104 -19.86 6.12 0.99
C GLN A 104 -18.45 5.71 1.42
N PRO A 105 -17.71 6.54 2.17
CA PRO A 105 -16.36 6.21 2.62
C PRO A 105 -16.35 4.85 3.35
N PRO A 106 -15.71 3.81 2.81
CA PRO A 106 -15.75 2.50 3.45
C PRO A 106 -14.66 2.43 4.53
N ASP A 107 -15.03 2.75 5.77
CA ASP A 107 -14.14 2.77 6.94
C ASP A 107 -13.39 1.44 7.17
N ARG A 108 -14.00 0.32 6.77
CA ARG A 108 -13.47 -1.05 7.00
C ARG A 108 -12.11 -1.28 6.32
N TRP A 109 -11.91 -0.78 5.10
CA TRP A 109 -10.66 -0.99 4.36
C TRP A 109 -9.50 -0.20 4.95
N ILE A 110 -9.77 1.03 5.39
CA ILE A 110 -8.77 1.88 6.06
C ILE A 110 -8.33 1.22 7.37
N ILE A 111 -9.29 0.76 8.18
CA ILE A 111 -9.00 0.07 9.45
C ILE A 111 -8.17 -1.20 9.23
N LEU A 112 -8.53 -2.04 8.24
CA LEU A 112 -7.77 -3.26 7.93
C LEU A 112 -6.34 -2.96 7.48
N ALA A 113 -6.16 -1.97 6.61
CA ALA A 113 -4.83 -1.56 6.14
C ALA A 113 -3.98 -1.00 7.29
N SER A 114 -4.55 -0.12 8.13
CA SER A 114 -3.88 0.42 9.31
C SER A 114 -3.50 -0.68 10.31
N LEU A 115 -4.38 -1.64 10.54
CA LEU A 115 -4.12 -2.77 11.43
C LEU A 115 -2.99 -3.66 10.89
N ALA A 116 -2.96 -3.95 9.59
CA ALA A 116 -1.90 -4.75 8.97
C ALA A 116 -0.53 -4.07 9.14
N VAL A 117 -0.45 -2.77 8.91
CA VAL A 117 0.79 -1.99 9.09
C VAL A 117 1.20 -1.93 10.57
N ALA A 118 0.25 -1.73 11.48
CA ALA A 118 0.52 -1.70 12.92
C ALA A 118 1.07 -3.05 13.43
N LEU A 119 0.47 -4.17 13.01
CA LEU A 119 0.94 -5.51 13.37
C LEU A 119 2.34 -5.80 12.82
N LEU A 120 2.64 -5.37 11.59
CA LEU A 120 4.00 -5.46 11.06
C LEU A 120 4.98 -4.65 11.92
N GLY A 121 4.65 -3.39 12.25
CA GLY A 121 5.51 -2.55 13.09
C GLY A 121 5.79 -3.16 14.46
N ILE A 122 4.76 -3.69 15.13
CA ILE A 122 4.89 -4.39 16.42
C ILE A 122 5.77 -5.62 16.27
N GLY A 123 5.58 -6.42 15.21
CA GLY A 123 6.39 -7.61 14.94
C GLY A 123 7.87 -7.28 14.70
N VAL A 124 8.16 -6.19 13.99
CA VAL A 124 9.53 -5.70 13.78
C VAL A 124 10.16 -5.26 15.09
N ILE A 125 9.46 -4.44 15.89
CA ILE A 125 9.94 -3.98 17.20
C ILE A 125 10.23 -5.19 18.09
N TYR A 126 9.27 -6.09 18.24
CA TYR A 126 9.43 -7.32 19.02
C TYR A 126 10.66 -8.12 18.56
N TYR A 127 10.80 -8.35 17.25
CA TYR A 127 11.93 -9.08 16.71
C TYR A 127 13.27 -8.42 17.07
N VAL A 128 13.38 -7.10 16.90
CA VAL A 128 14.60 -6.34 17.22
C VAL A 128 14.97 -6.45 18.69
N PHE A 129 14.01 -6.34 19.61
CA PHE A 129 14.27 -6.46 21.06
C PHE A 129 14.54 -7.90 21.52
N THR A 130 14.07 -8.91 20.78
CA THR A 130 14.35 -10.32 21.09
C THR A 130 15.71 -10.80 20.60
N VAL A 131 16.32 -10.12 19.63
CA VAL A 131 17.70 -10.38 19.23
C VAL A 131 18.62 -9.71 20.26
N PRO A 132 19.45 -10.47 20.99
CA PRO A 132 20.31 -9.89 22.02
C PRO A 132 21.23 -8.82 21.41
N LEU A 133 21.27 -7.64 22.05
CA LEU A 133 22.09 -6.50 21.65
C LEU A 133 23.60 -6.77 21.72
N ASP A 134 24.00 -7.93 22.26
CA ASP A 134 25.38 -8.40 22.40
C ASP A 134 26.13 -8.48 21.04
N TYR A 135 25.38 -8.61 19.93
CA TYR A 135 25.94 -8.50 18.58
C TYR A 135 26.49 -7.10 18.25
N LEU A 136 25.92 -6.02 18.81
CA LEU A 136 26.41 -4.65 18.62
C LEU A 136 27.65 -4.34 19.46
N GLN A 137 27.77 -4.93 20.65
CA GLN A 137 28.99 -4.81 21.47
C GLN A 137 30.18 -5.52 20.84
N THR A 138 29.97 -6.70 20.25
CA THR A 138 31.03 -7.42 19.52
C THR A 138 31.50 -6.62 18.29
N PHE A 139 30.58 -5.93 17.60
CA PHE A 139 30.86 -5.08 16.44
C PHE A 139 31.61 -3.78 16.78
N MET A 140 31.47 -3.23 17.99
CA MET A 140 32.19 -2.02 18.44
C MET A 140 33.57 -2.31 19.02
N LEU A 141 33.91 -3.59 19.21
CA LEU A 141 35.16 -4.05 19.83
C LEU A 141 36.13 -4.74 18.84
N GLU A 142 35.79 -4.81 17.55
CA GLU A 142 36.69 -5.15 16.43
C GLU A 142 37.05 -3.90 15.63
#